data_AF-H5YML0-F1
#
_entry.id   AF-H5YML0-F1
#
_cell.length_a   1.000
_cell.length_b   1.000
_cell.length_c   1.000
_cell.angle_alpha   90.00
_cell.angle_beta   90.00
_cell.angle_gamma   90.00
#
_symmetry.space_group_name_H-M   'P 1'
#
loop_
_entity.id
_entity.type
_entity.pdbx_description
1 polymer ?
#
loop_
_entity_poly.entity_id
_entity_poly.type
_entity_poly.pdbx_seq_one_letter_code
_entity_poly.pdbx_strand_id
1 'polypeptide(L)' 'MTLQYRAYLVGDNGVFRSAEAFEAASDAIALIFAQQFTRHGKVEVWQLGRKIAVLEPESSPTEFLTRQ' A
#
# COMPACT_ATOMS: atom_id res chain seq x y z
N MET A 1 7.50 -3.66 21.97
CA MET A 1 8.11 -4.58 20.98
C MET A 1 7.67 -4.12 19.59
N THR A 2 8.55 -4.16 18.60
CA THR A 2 8.21 -3.87 17.20
C THR A 2 7.85 -5.16 16.47
N LEU A 3 6.98 -5.05 15.46
CA LEU A 3 6.55 -6.14 14.59
C LEU A 3 7.11 -5.90 13.19
N GLN A 4 7.45 -6.97 12.48
CA GLN A 4 7.97 -6.91 11.12
C GLN A 4 6.83 -6.96 10.09
N TYR A 5 6.84 -6.02 9.17
CA TYR A 5 5.90 -5.89 8.06
C TYR A 5 6.63 -5.84 6.72
N ARG A 6 5.89 -6.11 5.65
CA ARG A 6 6.32 -5.91 4.27
C ARG A 6 5.22 -5.18 3.50
N ALA A 7 5.62 -4.13 2.79
CA ALA A 7 4.80 -3.43 1.81
C ALA A 7 5.17 -3.91 0.41
N TYR A 8 4.25 -4.57 -0.28
CA TYR A 8 4.43 -5.02 -1.66
C TYR A 8 3.83 -3.99 -2.60
N LEU A 9 4.65 -3.31 -3.39
CA LEU A 9 4.18 -2.45 -4.45
C LEU A 9 3.79 -3.32 -5.63
N VAL A 10 2.53 -3.20 -6.02
CA VAL A 10 1.92 -3.90 -7.14
C VAL A 10 1.59 -2.84 -8.19
N GLY A 11 2.12 -3.03 -9.39
CA GLY A 11 1.82 -2.17 -10.53
C GLY A 11 0.35 -2.28 -10.95
N ASP A 12 -0.10 -1.32 -11.74
CA ASP A 12 -1.50 -1.20 -12.20
C ASP A 12 -2.00 -2.42 -12.99
N ASN A 13 -1.08 -3.21 -13.55
CA ASN A 13 -1.36 -4.47 -14.25
C ASN A 13 -1.40 -5.70 -13.31
N GLY A 14 -1.35 -5.50 -11.99
CA GLY A 14 -1.29 -6.58 -11.00
C GLY A 14 0.09 -7.23 -10.86
N VAL A 15 1.12 -6.73 -11.56
CA VAL A 15 2.48 -7.28 -11.52
C VAL A 15 3.23 -6.72 -10.32
N PHE A 16 3.87 -7.61 -9.55
CA PHE A 16 4.78 -7.24 -8.48
C PHE A 16 5.93 -6.36 -8.99
N ARG A 17 6.13 -5.20 -8.35
CA ARG A 17 7.21 -4.26 -8.68
C ARG A 17 8.35 -4.32 -7.67
N SER A 18 8.03 -4.18 -6.39
CA SER A 18 9.02 -4.15 -5.32
C SER A 18 8.40 -4.50 -3.97
N ALA A 19 9.24 -4.87 -3.01
CA ALA A 19 8.83 -5.12 -1.63
C ALA A 19 9.75 -4.35 -0.66
N GLU A 20 9.14 -3.57 0.21
CA GLU A 20 9.82 -2.80 1.26
C GLU A 20 9.55 -3.47 2.61
N ALA A 21 10.60 -3.94 3.29
CA ALA A 21 10.49 -4.48 4.64
C ALA A 21 10.66 -3.35 5.66
N PHE A 22 9.80 -3.30 6.68
CA PHE A 22 9.85 -2.28 7.72
C PHE A 22 9.29 -2.80 9.05
N GLU A 23 9.56 -2.07 10.12
CA GLU A 23 9.06 -2.40 11.46
C GLU A 23 8.05 -1.36 11.94
N ALA A 24 6.99 -1.81 12.61
CA ALA A 24 6.00 -0.94 13.23
C ALA A 24 5.50 -1.50 14.56
N ALA A 25 5.07 -0.62 15.45
CA ALA A 25 4.58 -1.02 16.77
C ALA A 25 3.18 -1.68 16.74
N SER A 26 2.40 -1.46 15.69
CA SER A 26 1.05 -1.99 15.51
C SER A 26 0.62 -1.95 14.04
N ASP A 27 -0.46 -2.66 13.72
CA ASP A 27 -1.06 -2.67 12.38
C ASP A 27 -1.42 -1.24 11.92
N ALA A 28 -1.99 -0.42 12.81
CA ALA A 28 -2.37 0.97 12.49
C ALA A 28 -1.16 1.83 12.10
N ILE A 29 -0.04 1.72 12.83
CA ILE A 29 1.20 2.43 12.50
C ILE A 29 1.79 1.91 11.18
N ALA A 30 1.67 0.59 10.94
CA ALA A 30 2.15 -0.01 9.70
C ALA A 30 1.40 0.50 8.47
N LEU A 31 0.08 0.70 8.58
CA LEU A 31 -0.73 1.26 7.50
C LEU A 31 -0.37 2.72 7.21
N ILE A 32 -0.18 3.54 8.26
CA ILE A 32 0.25 4.94 8.09
C ILE A 32 1.59 5.01 7.36
N PHE A 33 2.56 4.17 7.75
CA PHE A 33 3.85 4.10 7.07
C PHE A 33 3.71 3.63 5.63
N ALA A 34 2.93 2.58 5.38
CA ALA A 34 2.77 2.02 4.04
C ALA A 34 2.03 2.95 3.07
N GLN A 35 1.24 3.89 3.58
CA GLN A 35 0.52 4.88 2.78
C GLN A 35 1.46 5.72 1.91
N GLN A 36 2.72 5.95 2.34
CA GLN A 36 3.68 6.72 1.54
C GLN A 36 4.05 6.04 0.22
N PHE A 37 3.92 4.71 0.14
CA PHE A 37 4.24 3.92 -1.04
C PHE A 37 3.11 3.92 -2.07
N THR A 38 1.89 4.36 -1.71
CA THR A 38 0.77 4.36 -2.64
C THR A 38 0.89 5.40 -3.75
N ARG A 39 1.85 6.33 -3.64
CA ARG A 39 2.23 7.26 -4.72
C ARG A 39 2.71 6.54 -5.99
N HIS A 40 3.19 5.31 -5.86
CA HIS A 40 3.75 4.53 -6.95
C HIS A 40 2.83 3.41 -7.46
N GLY A 41 1.60 3.35 -6.94
CA GLY A 41 0.59 2.35 -7.29
C GLY A 41 -0.03 1.69 -6.07
N LYS A 42 -0.63 0.53 -6.29
CA LYS A 42 -1.27 -0.26 -5.25
C LYS A 42 -0.23 -0.88 -4.32
N VAL A 43 -0.54 -0.92 -3.02
CA VAL A 43 0.37 -1.45 -1.99
C VAL A 43 -0.36 -2.50 -1.16
N GLU A 44 0.20 -3.71 -1.08
CA GLU A 44 -0.28 -4.71 -0.14
C GLU A 44 0.57 -4.72 1.12
N VAL A 45 -0.05 -4.59 2.29
CA VAL A 45 0.62 -4.63 3.58
C VAL A 45 0.43 -6.01 4.20
N TRP A 46 1.55 -6.66 4.49
CA TRP A 46 1.60 -8.00 5.06
C TRP A 46 2.44 -8.01 6.33
N GLN A 47 2.03 -8.85 7.28
CA GLN A 47 2.80 -9.18 8.47
C GLN A 47 3.03 -10.69 8.49
N LEU A 48 4.25 -11.13 8.18
CA LEU A 48 4.57 -12.54 7.98
C LEU A 48 3.58 -13.19 6.98
N GLY A 49 2.76 -14.15 7.42
CA GLY A 49 1.73 -14.80 6.60
C GLY A 49 0.35 -14.15 6.63
N ARG A 50 0.16 -13.04 7.35
CA ARG A 50 -1.12 -12.35 7.52
C ARG A 50 -1.18 -11.12 6.63
N LYS A 51 -2.14 -11.08 5.70
CA LYS A 51 -2.44 -9.87 4.94
C LYS A 51 -3.18 -8.90 5.85
N ILE A 52 -2.64 -7.70 6.02
CA ILE A 52 -3.20 -6.67 6.91
C ILE A 52 -4.17 -5.80 6.13
N ALA A 53 -3.73 -5.27 4.99
CA ALA A 53 -4.56 -4.42 4.14
C ALA A 53 -4.03 -4.35 2.71
N VAL A 54 -4.85 -3.77 1.85
CA VAL A 54 -4.49 -3.31 0.51
C VAL A 54 -4.78 -1.82 0.46
N LEU A 55 -3.77 -1.02 0.17
CA LEU A 55 -3.86 0.42 0.01
C LEU A 55 -3.83 0.75 -1.48
N GLU A 56 -4.86 1.43 -1.95
CA GLU A 56 -4.91 1.93 -3.32
C GLU A 56 -4.26 3.33 -3.39
N PRO A 57 -3.70 3.73 -4.54
CA PRO A 57 -3.31 5.12 -4.77
C PRO A 57 -4.54 6.01 -4.55
N GLU A 58 -4.35 7.18 -3.92
CA GLU A 58 -5.41 8.19 -3.92
C GLU A 58 -5.66 8.57 -5.38
N SER A 59 -6.78 8.05 -5.91
CA SER A 59 -7.27 8.48 -7.20
C SER A 59 -7.61 9.95 -7.04
N SER A 60 -6.81 10.84 -7.61
CA SER A 60 -7.27 12.21 -7.85
C SER A 60 -8.62 12.10 -8.56
N PRO A 61 -9.72 12.68 -8.04
CA PRO A 61 -10.98 12.67 -8.76
C PRO A 61 -10.84 13.60 -9.96
N THR A 62 -10.29 13.09 -11.05
CA THR A 62 -10.15 13.83 -12.31
C THR A 62 -10.51 12.89 -13.45
N GLU A 63 -11.73 12.37 -13.41
CA GLU A 63 -12.40 11.81 -14.60
C GLU A 63 -13.92 11.69 -14.38
N PHE A 64 -14.58 12.80 -14.03
CA PHE A 64 -16.05 12.88 -14.07
C PHE A 64 -16.60 14.21 -14.62
N LEU A 65 -15.81 14.97 -15.40
CA LEU A 65 -16.26 16.23 -16.00
C LEU A 65 -15.81 16.39 -17.47
N THR A 66 -16.01 15.37 -18.30
CA THR A 66 -16.11 15.58 -19.76
C THR A 66 -17.24 14.73 -20.32
N ARG A 67 -18.47 15.17 -20.07
CA ARG A 67 -19.64 14.82 -20.89
C ARG A 67 -20.76 15.81 -20.57
N GLN A 68 -20.75 16.96 -21.23
CA GLN A 68 -21.80 17.43 -22.15
C GLN A 68 -21.52 18.86 -22.59
#